data_AF-A0A7W5Q266-F1
#
_entry.id   AF-A0A7W5Q266-F1
#
_cell.length_a   1.000
_cell.length_b   1.000
_cell.length_c   1.000
_cell.angle_alpha   90.00
_cell.angle_beta   90.00
_cell.angle_gamma   90.00
#
_symmetry.space_group_name_H-M   'P 1'
#
loop_
_entity.id
_entity.type
_entity.pdbx_description
1 polymer ?
#
loop_
_entity_poly.entity_id
_entity_poly.type
_entity_poly.pdbx_seq_one_letter_code
_entity_poly.pdbx_strand_id
1 'polypeptide(L)'
;MNHLPNADFRCLSDIEVEGVRTLPLTADWPGWWSKMELFRPGMTGDILFMDLDTSIVGNLADIVSVNQLALMRDIYRPEGLQSSIMFLPEAARDWIWGEWIDKPQHWMDIYHKGGDQAFLELFWLERASRWQDLLPGQIVSWKSHVRQALYDDESGNGSIPADARVVIFHGKPRPWDIGW
;
A
#
# COMPACT_ATOMS: atom_id res chain seq x y z
N MET A 1 -16.13 -10.60 -0.82
CA MET A 1 -14.73 -10.73 -1.27
C MET A 1 -14.23 -12.10 -0.82
N ASN A 2 -13.79 -12.99 -1.73
CA ASN A 2 -13.45 -14.38 -1.39
C ASN A 2 -12.26 -14.51 -0.42
N HIS A 3 -11.39 -13.49 -0.38
CA HIS A 3 -10.13 -13.52 0.36
C HIS A 3 -10.23 -12.96 1.78
N LEU A 4 -11.33 -12.24 2.09
CA LEU A 4 -11.65 -11.74 3.44
C LEU A 4 -13.16 -11.40 3.52
N PRO A 5 -14.05 -12.39 3.71
CA PRO A 5 -15.49 -12.23 3.52
C PRO A 5 -16.16 -11.17 4.40
N ASN A 6 -15.62 -10.93 5.61
CA ASN A 6 -16.21 -10.06 6.61
C ASN A 6 -15.63 -8.64 6.65
N ALA A 7 -14.68 -8.32 5.76
CA ALA A 7 -14.09 -6.98 5.73
C ALA A 7 -15.00 -5.96 5.03
N ASP A 8 -15.04 -4.73 5.57
CA ASP A 8 -15.62 -3.60 4.85
C ASP A 8 -14.61 -3.09 3.81
N PHE A 9 -14.76 -3.56 2.57
CA PHE A 9 -13.90 -3.16 1.46
C PHE A 9 -14.42 -1.86 0.82
N ARG A 10 -13.55 -0.86 0.76
CA ARG A 10 -13.83 0.49 0.24
C ARG A 10 -12.72 0.95 -0.69
N CYS A 11 -13.08 1.72 -1.71
CA CYS A 11 -12.13 2.41 -2.59
C CYS A 11 -12.20 3.92 -2.35
N LEU A 12 -11.08 4.57 -2.00
CA LEU A 12 -11.04 6.03 -2.00
C LEU A 12 -11.11 6.52 -3.45
N SER A 13 -12.09 7.35 -3.78
CA SER A 13 -12.30 7.81 -5.15
C SER A 13 -12.96 9.18 -5.21
N ASP A 14 -12.61 9.95 -6.22
CA ASP A 14 -13.23 11.21 -6.64
C ASP A 14 -14.45 11.00 -7.56
N ILE A 15 -14.69 9.76 -7.99
CA ILE A 15 -15.81 9.38 -8.86
C ILE A 15 -16.57 8.18 -8.29
N GLU A 16 -17.80 7.97 -8.76
CA GLU A 16 -18.49 6.70 -8.54
C GLU A 16 -17.96 5.65 -9.53
N VAL A 17 -17.75 4.44 -9.02
CA VAL A 17 -17.32 3.30 -9.82
C VAL A 17 -18.37 2.20 -9.66
N GLU A 18 -18.97 1.79 -10.77
CA GLU A 18 -20.04 0.80 -10.77
C GLU A 18 -19.59 -0.51 -10.10
N GLY A 19 -20.40 -1.00 -9.16
CA GLY A 19 -20.11 -2.23 -8.41
C GLY A 19 -19.02 -2.10 -7.32
N VAL A 20 -18.44 -0.92 -7.13
CA VAL A 20 -17.42 -0.65 -6.11
C VAL A 20 -17.98 0.27 -5.04
N ARG A 21 -17.82 -0.10 -3.76
CA ARG A 21 -18.15 0.79 -2.64
C ARG A 21 -17.07 1.86 -2.52
N THR A 22 -17.37 3.07 -2.95
CA THR A 22 -16.43 4.18 -2.87
C THR A 22 -16.55 4.92 -1.52
N LEU A 23 -15.44 5.52 -1.11
CA LEU A 23 -15.35 6.57 -0.10
C LEU A 23 -14.88 7.83 -0.81
N PRO A 24 -15.65 8.93 -0.78
CA PRO A 24 -15.29 10.12 -1.54
C PRO A 24 -14.00 10.74 -1.01
N LEU A 25 -13.12 11.11 -1.94
CA LEU A 25 -12.05 12.08 -1.71
C LEU A 25 -12.70 13.43 -1.39
N THR A 26 -12.14 14.15 -0.40
CA THR A 26 -12.63 15.47 0.04
C THR A 26 -11.63 16.58 -0.26
N ALA A 27 -10.37 16.22 -0.52
CA ALA A 27 -9.33 17.12 -0.97
C ALA A 27 -8.99 16.84 -2.44
N ASP A 28 -8.63 17.88 -3.17
CA ASP A 28 -8.23 17.80 -4.59
C ASP A 28 -6.70 17.70 -4.72
N TRP A 29 -6.07 16.83 -3.92
CA TRP A 29 -4.63 16.63 -3.99
C TRP A 29 -4.27 15.74 -5.18
N PRO A 30 -3.25 16.10 -5.98
CA PRO A 30 -3.01 15.45 -7.24
C PRO A 30 -2.35 14.08 -7.07
N GLY A 31 -2.81 13.11 -7.87
CA GLY A 31 -2.13 11.83 -8.07
C GLY A 31 -1.98 11.03 -6.76
N TRP A 32 -0.74 10.64 -6.45
CA TRP A 32 -0.47 9.82 -5.27
C TRP A 32 -0.75 10.54 -3.93
N TRP A 33 -0.86 11.87 -3.93
CA TRP A 33 -1.12 12.65 -2.72
C TRP A 33 -2.54 12.48 -2.20
N SER A 34 -3.50 12.03 -3.02
CA SER A 34 -4.84 11.64 -2.53
C SER A 34 -4.77 10.56 -1.45
N LYS A 35 -3.69 9.77 -1.39
CA LYS A 35 -3.45 8.77 -0.34
C LYS A 35 -3.42 9.39 1.06
N MET A 36 -3.10 10.68 1.18
CA MET A 36 -3.09 11.37 2.47
C MET A 36 -4.48 11.48 3.11
N GLU A 37 -5.55 11.28 2.35
CA GLU A 37 -6.91 11.22 2.89
C GLU A 37 -7.19 9.96 3.73
N LEU A 38 -6.34 8.93 3.68
CA LEU A 38 -6.39 7.79 4.62
C LEU A 38 -6.21 8.22 6.08
N PHE A 39 -5.55 9.36 6.29
CA PHE A 39 -5.18 9.87 7.60
C PHE A 39 -6.20 10.86 8.15
N ARG A 40 -7.15 11.33 7.34
CA ARG A 40 -8.08 12.38 7.76
C ARG A 40 -8.98 11.94 8.93
N PRO A 41 -9.39 12.89 9.80
CA PRO A 41 -10.39 12.64 10.83
C PRO A 41 -11.67 12.05 10.24
N GLY A 42 -12.25 11.09 10.95
CA GLY A 42 -13.45 10.37 10.51
C GLY A 42 -13.17 9.07 9.74
N MET A 43 -11.91 8.81 9.38
CA MET A 43 -11.46 7.46 9.01
C MET A 43 -11.26 6.67 10.31
N THR A 44 -12.28 5.94 10.79
CA THR A 44 -12.25 5.22 12.07
C THR A 44 -11.84 3.76 11.93
N GLY A 45 -11.23 3.20 12.98
CA GLY A 45 -10.77 1.81 13.02
C GLY A 45 -9.43 1.60 12.31
N ASP A 46 -8.93 0.38 12.41
CA ASP A 46 -7.68 -0.01 11.75
C ASP A 46 -7.91 -0.26 10.26
N ILE A 47 -6.95 0.15 9.43
CA ILE A 47 -7.07 0.12 7.97
C ILE A 47 -5.96 -0.77 7.39
N LEU A 48 -6.32 -1.78 6.61
CA LEU A 48 -5.41 -2.41 5.66
C LEU A 48 -5.58 -1.72 4.30
N PHE A 49 -4.63 -0.86 3.96
CA PHE A 49 -4.60 -0.14 2.69
C PHE A 49 -3.80 -0.93 1.64
N MET A 50 -4.24 -0.84 0.38
CA MET A 50 -3.51 -1.32 -0.79
C MET A 50 -3.66 -0.31 -1.94
N ASP A 51 -2.58 -0.05 -2.68
CA ASP A 51 -2.64 0.73 -3.92
C ASP A 51 -3.48 0.01 -4.99
N LEU A 52 -4.04 0.77 -5.95
CA LEU A 52 -4.92 0.25 -7.00
C LEU A 52 -4.23 -0.72 -7.98
N ASP A 53 -2.90 -0.74 -8.00
CA ASP A 53 -2.07 -1.67 -8.78
C ASP A 53 -1.66 -2.91 -7.98
N THR A 54 -2.42 -3.25 -6.94
CA THR A 54 -2.22 -4.44 -6.13
C THR A 54 -3.26 -5.52 -6.45
N SER A 55 -2.82 -6.78 -6.53
CA SER A 55 -3.70 -7.92 -6.70
C SER A 55 -3.72 -8.82 -5.47
N ILE A 56 -4.91 -9.17 -5.01
CA ILE A 56 -5.11 -10.16 -3.94
C ILE A 56 -5.28 -11.52 -4.59
N VAL A 57 -4.36 -12.43 -4.29
CA VAL A 57 -4.26 -13.77 -4.89
C VAL A 57 -4.51 -14.89 -3.87
N GLY A 58 -4.66 -14.56 -2.59
CA GLY A 58 -4.87 -15.53 -1.53
C GLY A 58 -5.59 -14.95 -0.30
N ASN A 59 -5.86 -15.79 0.68
CA ASN A 59 -6.55 -15.41 1.92
C ASN A 59 -5.72 -14.37 2.73
N LEU A 60 -6.37 -13.32 3.23
CA LEU A 60 -5.72 -12.22 3.95
C LEU A 60 -5.77 -12.35 5.49
N ALA A 61 -6.27 -13.46 6.03
CA ALA A 61 -6.47 -13.66 7.47
C ALA A 61 -5.20 -13.41 8.29
N ASP A 62 -4.05 -13.93 7.87
CA ASP A 62 -2.78 -13.71 8.56
C ASP A 62 -2.36 -12.23 8.52
N ILE A 63 -2.53 -11.59 7.36
CA ILE A 63 -2.17 -10.17 7.14
C ILE A 63 -2.99 -9.26 8.06
N VAL A 64 -4.30 -9.47 8.18
CA VAL A 64 -5.13 -8.63 9.07
C VAL A 64 -4.91 -8.95 10.55
N SER A 65 -4.40 -10.13 10.87
CA SER A 65 -4.09 -10.53 12.26
C SER A 65 -2.82 -9.86 12.80
N VAL A 66 -2.00 -9.23 11.94
CA VAL A 66 -0.78 -8.53 12.36
C VAL A 66 -1.08 -7.37 13.32
N ASN A 67 -2.17 -6.65 13.09
CA ASN A 67 -2.70 -5.64 14.02
C ASN A 67 -1.68 -4.62 14.58
N GLN A 68 -0.69 -4.24 13.76
CA GLN A 68 0.31 -3.24 14.10
C GLN A 68 0.74 -2.50 12.84
N LEU A 69 1.35 -1.32 13.00
CA LEU A 69 1.87 -0.54 11.88
C LEU A 69 2.86 -1.39 11.09
N ALA A 70 2.50 -1.71 9.86
CA ALA A 70 3.31 -2.56 8.99
C ALA A 70 3.29 -2.04 7.56
N LEU A 71 4.47 -1.92 6.96
CA LEU A 71 4.65 -1.48 5.59
C LEU A 71 5.53 -2.47 4.84
N MET A 72 5.47 -2.42 3.51
CA MET A 72 6.31 -3.28 2.69
C MET A 72 7.72 -2.67 2.62
N ARG A 73 8.76 -3.50 2.71
CA ARG A 73 10.13 -3.09 2.37
C ARG A 73 10.20 -2.70 0.90
N ASP A 74 10.86 -1.60 0.59
CA ASP A 74 11.06 -1.18 -0.80
C ASP A 74 11.97 -2.21 -1.51
N ILE A 75 11.55 -2.65 -2.70
CA ILE A 75 12.24 -3.71 -3.46
C ILE A 75 13.59 -3.22 -4.01
N TYR A 76 13.70 -1.94 -4.33
CA TYR A 76 14.92 -1.33 -4.89
C TYR A 76 15.77 -0.62 -3.84
N ARG A 77 15.17 -0.27 -2.69
CA ARG A 77 15.85 0.27 -1.51
C ARG A 77 15.56 -0.62 -0.31
N PRO A 78 16.32 -1.70 -0.07
CA PRO A 78 16.00 -2.67 0.98
C PRO A 78 15.90 -2.07 2.40
N GLU A 79 16.54 -0.93 2.67
CA GLU A 79 16.40 -0.23 3.96
C GLU A 79 15.22 0.76 3.99
N GLY A 80 14.59 1.01 2.85
CA GLY A 80 13.42 1.87 2.70
C GLY A 80 12.09 1.14 2.87
N LEU A 81 11.02 1.93 2.95
CA LEU A 81 9.64 1.48 2.99
C LEU A 81 8.96 1.77 1.66
N GLN A 82 7.89 1.05 1.35
CA GLN A 82 6.93 1.40 0.32
C GLN A 82 5.49 1.38 0.85
N SER A 83 4.68 2.34 0.39
CA SER A 83 3.32 2.58 0.87
C SER A 83 2.23 1.87 0.05
N SER A 84 2.63 0.91 -0.80
CA SER A 84 1.73 0.14 -1.66
C SER A 84 0.81 -0.83 -0.90
N ILE A 85 1.22 -1.29 0.27
CA ILE A 85 0.38 -2.01 1.22
C ILE A 85 0.77 -1.64 2.65
N MET A 86 -0.21 -1.18 3.44
CA MET A 86 0.02 -0.67 4.79
C MET A 86 -1.05 -1.17 5.74
N PHE A 87 -0.66 -1.71 6.89
CA PHE A 87 -1.56 -1.82 8.03
C PHE A 87 -1.41 -0.56 8.87
N LEU A 88 -2.50 0.18 9.03
CA LEU A 88 -2.54 1.49 9.65
C LEU A 88 -3.45 1.45 10.87
N PRO A 89 -2.88 1.27 12.07
CA PRO A 89 -3.64 1.41 13.30
C PRO A 89 -4.23 2.82 13.41
N GLU A 90 -5.45 2.96 13.91
CA GLU A 90 -6.11 4.27 14.05
C GLU A 90 -5.23 5.25 14.83
N ALA A 91 -4.67 4.82 15.96
CA ALA A 91 -3.81 5.63 16.82
C ALA A 91 -2.50 6.11 16.15
N ALA A 92 -2.07 5.47 15.06
CA ALA A 92 -0.87 5.85 14.32
C ALA A 92 -1.14 6.93 13.25
N ARG A 93 -2.41 7.22 12.93
CA ARG A 93 -2.80 8.08 11.81
C ARG A 93 -2.98 9.55 12.20
N ASP A 94 -3.46 9.83 13.42
CA ASP A 94 -3.77 11.21 13.86
C ASP A 94 -2.59 12.17 13.76
N TRP A 95 -1.40 11.73 14.20
CA TRP A 95 -0.19 12.57 14.13
C TRP A 95 0.21 12.86 12.68
N ILE A 96 0.13 11.87 11.80
CA ILE A 96 0.47 12.02 10.38
C ILE A 96 -0.45 13.03 9.71
N TRP A 97 -1.75 12.98 10.04
CA TRP A 97 -2.69 13.96 9.54
C TRP A 97 -2.38 15.37 10.03
N GLY A 98 -2.10 15.55 11.32
CA GLY A 98 -1.75 16.84 11.89
C GLY A 98 -0.55 17.48 11.17
N GLU A 99 0.51 16.70 10.95
CA GLU A 99 1.70 17.16 10.21
C GLU A 99 1.38 17.48 8.75
N TRP A 100 0.57 16.67 8.09
CA TRP A 100 0.20 16.86 6.68
C TRP A 100 -0.67 18.10 6.48
N ILE A 101 -1.76 18.23 7.24
CA ILE A 101 -2.81 19.22 7.00
C ILE A 101 -2.37 20.65 7.35
N ASP A 102 -1.36 20.80 8.20
CA ASP A 102 -0.74 22.10 8.52
C ASP A 102 -0.19 22.80 7.26
N LYS A 103 0.42 22.03 6.35
CA LYS A 103 1.13 22.58 5.18
C LYS A 103 1.27 21.58 4.02
N PRO A 104 0.16 21.10 3.42
CA PRO A 104 0.20 20.07 2.39
C PRO A 104 1.05 20.48 1.18
N GLN A 105 0.96 21.73 0.71
CA GLN A 105 1.75 22.20 -0.42
C GLN A 105 3.27 22.15 -0.15
N HIS A 106 3.69 22.52 1.07
CA HIS A 106 5.10 22.46 1.45
C HIS A 106 5.64 21.03 1.38
N TRP A 107 4.89 20.05 1.88
CA TRP A 107 5.29 18.65 1.80
C TRP A 107 5.29 18.12 0.38
N MET A 108 4.29 18.48 -0.43
CA MET A 108 4.26 18.13 -1.86
C MET A 108 5.47 18.68 -2.61
N ASP A 109 5.90 19.91 -2.32
CA ASP A 109 7.07 20.54 -2.96
C ASP A 109 8.38 19.85 -2.56
N ILE A 110 8.57 19.59 -1.26
CA ILE A 110 9.79 18.93 -0.75
C ILE A 110 9.90 17.50 -1.29
N TYR A 111 8.80 16.75 -1.27
CA TYR A 111 8.78 15.33 -1.59
C TYR A 111 8.24 15.02 -3.00
N HIS A 112 8.19 16.00 -3.91
CA HIS A 112 7.64 15.83 -5.26
C HIS A 112 8.23 14.64 -6.05
N LYS A 113 9.48 14.22 -5.77
CA LYS A 113 10.11 13.05 -6.41
C LYS A 113 9.78 11.72 -5.75
N GLY A 114 9.58 11.72 -4.43
CA GLY A 114 9.35 10.50 -3.64
C GLY A 114 7.89 10.25 -3.32
N GLY A 115 7.03 11.26 -3.52
CA GLY A 115 5.60 11.19 -3.25
C GLY A 115 5.26 11.00 -1.76
N ASP A 116 4.08 10.44 -1.52
CA ASP A 116 3.58 10.14 -0.18
C ASP A 116 4.54 9.23 0.61
N GLN A 117 5.17 8.26 -0.06
CA GLN A 117 6.10 7.32 0.56
C GLN A 117 7.28 8.03 1.25
N ALA A 118 7.91 9.00 0.57
CA ALA A 118 9.03 9.75 1.16
C ALA A 118 8.59 10.62 2.35
N PHE A 119 7.37 11.16 2.32
CA PHE A 119 6.80 11.86 3.48
C PHE A 119 6.56 10.91 4.66
N LEU A 120 5.94 9.74 4.42
CA LEU A 120 5.64 8.76 5.46
C LEU A 120 6.91 8.14 6.07
N GLU A 121 7.98 7.95 5.28
CA GLU A 121 9.27 7.45 5.76
C GLU A 121 9.85 8.31 6.89
N LEU A 122 9.62 9.63 6.91
CA LEU A 122 10.08 10.52 8.00
C LEU A 122 9.62 10.07 9.39
N PHE A 123 8.43 9.46 9.45
CA PHE A 123 7.80 9.10 10.70
C PHE A 123 7.96 7.62 11.01
N TRP A 124 8.06 6.79 9.98
CA TRP A 124 7.88 5.34 10.12
C TRP A 124 9.08 4.50 9.72
N LEU A 125 10.13 5.07 9.11
CA LEU A 125 11.32 4.32 8.71
C LEU A 125 11.99 3.59 9.89
N GLU A 126 11.91 4.11 11.10
CA GLU A 126 12.47 3.45 12.29
C GLU A 126 11.40 2.80 13.19
N ARG A 127 10.11 2.91 12.83
CA ARG A 127 8.98 2.54 13.73
C ARG A 127 8.07 1.44 13.19
N ALA A 128 7.84 1.39 11.88
CA ALA A 128 6.94 0.41 11.28
C ALA A 128 7.55 -0.99 11.31
N SER A 129 6.74 -2.04 11.42
CA SER A 129 7.18 -3.40 11.10
C SER A 129 7.19 -3.63 9.59
N ARG A 130 7.92 -4.64 9.13
CA ARG A 130 8.06 -4.95 7.70
C ARG A 130 7.28 -6.20 7.38
N TRP A 131 6.44 -6.14 6.36
CA TRP A 131 5.65 -7.30 5.94
C TRP A 131 6.51 -8.53 5.65
N GLN A 132 7.68 -8.33 5.05
CA GLN A 132 8.62 -9.39 4.70
C GLN A 132 9.23 -10.08 5.92
N ASP A 133 9.29 -9.39 7.06
CA ASP A 133 9.82 -9.96 8.31
C ASP A 133 8.69 -10.63 9.11
N LEU A 134 7.48 -10.06 9.07
CA LEU A 134 6.30 -10.57 9.79
C LEU A 134 5.67 -11.80 9.12
N LEU A 135 5.52 -11.75 7.78
CA LEU A 135 4.84 -12.76 6.97
C LEU A 135 5.66 -13.03 5.70
N PRO A 136 6.83 -13.69 5.81
CA PRO A 136 7.72 -13.92 4.68
C PRO A 136 7.01 -14.60 3.51
N GLY A 137 7.16 -14.04 2.31
CA GLY A 137 6.61 -14.59 1.07
C GLY A 137 5.11 -14.36 0.83
N GLN A 138 4.36 -13.79 1.79
CA GLN A 138 2.92 -13.52 1.58
C GLN A 138 2.66 -12.25 0.76
N ILE A 139 3.52 -11.25 0.87
CA ILE A 139 3.44 -9.99 0.12
C ILE A 139 4.64 -9.92 -0.80
N VAL A 140 4.39 -10.00 -2.11
CA VAL A 140 5.43 -10.15 -3.12
C VAL A 140 5.31 -9.10 -4.22
N SER A 141 6.45 -8.77 -4.84
CA SER A 141 6.51 -7.95 -6.04
C SER A 141 6.29 -8.80 -7.29
N TRP A 142 5.46 -8.31 -8.23
CA TRP A 142 5.31 -8.95 -9.53
C TRP A 142 6.65 -9.02 -10.29
N LYS A 143 7.43 -7.94 -10.31
CA LYS A 143 8.69 -7.87 -11.08
C LYS A 143 9.76 -8.81 -10.55
N SER A 144 9.89 -8.87 -9.23
CA SER A 144 11.00 -9.54 -8.55
C SER A 144 10.68 -11.00 -8.19
N HIS A 145 9.41 -11.35 -7.93
CA HIS A 145 9.06 -12.67 -7.39
C HIS A 145 8.09 -13.48 -8.27
N VAL A 146 7.43 -12.86 -9.27
CA VAL A 146 6.42 -13.55 -10.10
C VAL A 146 6.90 -13.67 -11.54
N ARG A 147 7.18 -12.54 -12.20
CA ARG A 147 7.67 -12.48 -13.57
C ARG A 147 9.00 -13.22 -13.69
N GLN A 148 9.30 -13.78 -14.87
CA GLN A 148 10.63 -14.32 -15.17
C GLN A 148 11.71 -13.30 -14.81
N ALA A 149 12.65 -13.73 -13.96
CA ALA A 149 13.74 -12.91 -13.47
C ALA A 149 14.56 -12.33 -14.64
N LEU A 150 14.84 -11.03 -14.57
CA LEU A 150 15.73 -10.33 -15.51
C LEU A 150 17.05 -9.91 -14.88
N TYR A 151 17.14 -9.90 -13.55
CA TYR A 151 18.31 -9.49 -12.78
C TYR A 151 18.63 -10.54 -11.73
N ASP A 152 19.89 -10.57 -11.28
CA ASP A 152 20.40 -11.60 -10.36
C ASP A 152 19.75 -11.56 -8.96
N ASP A 153 19.13 -10.42 -8.60
CA ASP A 153 18.40 -10.20 -7.35
C ASP A 153 16.89 -10.47 -7.48
N GLU A 154 16.42 -10.95 -8.63
CA GLU A 154 15.05 -11.40 -8.85
C GLU A 154 14.96 -12.94 -8.77
N SER A 155 13.84 -13.46 -8.28
CA SER A 155 13.58 -14.89 -8.07
C SER A 155 12.40 -15.45 -8.87
N GLY A 156 11.68 -14.60 -9.60
CA GLY A 156 10.46 -14.99 -10.30
C GLY A 156 10.70 -15.93 -11.48
N ASN A 157 9.75 -16.83 -11.69
CA ASN A 157 9.83 -17.92 -12.67
C ASN A 157 8.60 -17.96 -13.61
N GLY A 158 7.83 -16.88 -13.67
CA GLY A 158 6.58 -16.77 -14.41
C GLY A 158 5.34 -17.27 -13.66
N SER A 159 5.46 -17.73 -12.41
CA SER A 159 4.35 -18.24 -11.60
C SER A 159 4.20 -17.48 -10.29
N ILE A 160 2.97 -17.44 -9.77
CA ILE A 160 2.70 -16.89 -8.44
C ILE A 160 3.28 -17.86 -7.39
N PRO A 161 4.14 -17.40 -6.45
CA PRO A 161 4.61 -18.22 -5.34
C PRO A 161 3.45 -18.79 -4.52
N ALA A 162 3.54 -20.04 -4.08
CA ALA A 162 2.44 -20.73 -3.39
C ALA A 162 1.95 -20.02 -2.13
N ASP A 163 2.85 -19.37 -1.39
CA ASP A 163 2.54 -18.64 -0.16
C ASP A 163 2.10 -17.19 -0.39
N ALA A 164 2.18 -16.69 -1.63
CA ALA A 164 1.75 -15.34 -1.94
C ALA A 164 0.25 -15.17 -1.66
N ARG A 165 -0.10 -14.05 -1.04
CA ARG A 165 -1.47 -13.59 -0.79
C ARG A 165 -1.74 -12.27 -1.48
N VAL A 166 -0.70 -11.46 -1.65
CA VAL A 166 -0.77 -10.16 -2.32
C VAL A 166 0.40 -10.02 -3.28
N VAL A 167 0.10 -9.58 -4.51
CA VAL A 167 1.08 -9.26 -5.55
C VAL A 167 1.03 -7.76 -5.86
N ILE A 168 2.14 -7.08 -5.66
CA ILE A 168 2.29 -5.63 -5.86
C ILE A 168 2.88 -5.33 -7.24
N PHE A 169 2.23 -4.47 -8.03
CA PHE A 169 2.70 -4.01 -9.34
C PHE A 169 3.25 -2.58 -9.26
N HIS A 170 4.46 -2.44 -8.72
CA HIS A 170 5.08 -1.12 -8.65
C HIS A 170 5.49 -0.60 -10.04
N GLY A 171 4.97 0.59 -10.38
CA GLY A 171 5.21 1.25 -11.66
C GLY A 171 4.53 0.54 -12.84
N LYS A 172 5.22 0.46 -13.97
CA LYS A 172 4.75 -0.27 -15.15
C LYS A 172 5.37 -1.67 -15.24
N PRO A 173 4.63 -2.69 -15.73
CA PRO A 173 3.24 -2.63 -16.15
C PRO A 173 2.26 -2.56 -14.96
N ARG A 174 1.06 -2.03 -15.19
CA ARG A 174 -0.09 -2.22 -14.29
C ARG A 174 -0.72 -3.60 -14.53
N PRO A 175 -1.49 -4.16 -13.58
CA PRO A 175 -2.12 -5.48 -13.76
C PRO A 175 -2.93 -5.58 -15.07
N TRP A 176 -3.75 -4.57 -15.36
CA TRP A 176 -4.57 -4.52 -16.57
C TRP A 176 -3.77 -4.32 -17.87
N ASP A 177 -2.53 -3.81 -17.81
CA ASP A 177 -1.70 -3.67 -19.02
C ASP A 177 -1.27 -5.03 -19.58
N ILE A 178 -1.33 -6.09 -18.76
CA ILE A 178 -0.89 -7.46 -19.12
C ILE A 178 -2.02 -8.50 -19.02
N GLY A 179 -3.26 -8.06 -18.81
CA GLY A 179 -4.40 -8.96 -18.66
C GLY A 179 -4.31 -9.87 -17.43
N TRP A 180 -3.74 -9.35 -16.34
CA TRP A 180 -3.71 -10.04 -15.04
C TRP A 180 -5.12 -10.31 -14.51
#